data_AF-A0A7C7W2Z7-F1
#
_entry.id   AF-A0A7C7W2Z7-F1
#
_cell.length_a   1.000
_cell.length_b   1.000
_cell.length_c   1.000
_cell.angle_alpha   90.00
_cell.angle_beta   90.00
_cell.angle_gamma   90.00
#
_symmetry.space_group_name_H-M   'P 1'
#
loop_
_entity.id
_entity.type
_entity.pdbx_description
1 polymer ?
#
loop_
_entity_poly.entity_id
_entity_poly.type
_entity_poly.pdbx_seq_one_letter_code
_entity_poly.pdbx_strand_id
1 'polypeptide(L)'
;LEAVLADALSPEIGSVRVLIGGGGRWDELRACSLVLGRYGIAGLATGALGVVGPTRMLYGRAISAVRFVAGLLSDLVYDTYPE
;
A
#
# COMPACT_ATOMS: atom_id res chain seq x y z
N LEU A 1 8.23 -1.35 -13.15
CA LEU A 1 7.49 -1.81 -11.94
C LEU A 1 8.31 -1.71 -10.65
N GLU A 2 9.55 -2.21 -10.58
CA GLU A 2 10.34 -2.19 -9.34
C GLU A 2 10.55 -0.79 -8.75
N ALA A 3 10.89 0.20 -9.59
CA ALA A 3 11.00 1.59 -9.17
C ALA A 3 9.66 2.19 -8.68
N VAL A 4 8.53 1.76 -9.27
CA VAL A 4 7.19 2.13 -8.78
C VAL A 4 6.98 1.58 -7.38
N LEU A 5 7.30 0.31 -7.15
CA LEU A 5 7.12 -0.34 -5.85
C LEU A 5 8.05 0.27 -4.80
N ALA A 6 9.31 0.52 -5.13
CA ALA A 6 10.25 1.18 -4.22
C ALA A 6 9.77 2.57 -3.80
N ASP A 7 9.30 3.38 -4.76
CA ASP A 7 8.70 4.68 -4.47
C ASP A 7 7.40 4.52 -3.68
N ALA A 8 6.52 3.62 -4.10
CA ALA A 8 5.23 3.39 -3.48
C ALA A 8 5.31 2.92 -2.03
N LEU A 9 6.36 2.18 -1.69
CA LEU A 9 6.64 1.61 -0.38
C LEU A 9 7.61 2.45 0.45
N SER A 10 8.01 3.64 -0.03
CA SER A 10 8.69 4.65 0.79
C SER A 10 7.91 5.17 2.01
N PRO A 11 6.56 5.18 2.06
CA PRO A 11 5.83 5.61 3.26
C PRO A 11 6.15 4.78 4.50
N GLU A 12 5.91 5.35 5.67
CA GLU A 12 6.04 4.65 6.95
C GLU A 12 4.94 3.60 7.15
N ILE A 13 5.21 2.63 8.03
CA ILE A 13 4.23 1.62 8.44
C ILE A 13 2.99 2.33 9.01
N GLY A 14 1.78 1.83 8.68
CA GLY A 14 0.52 2.44 9.10
C GLY A 14 0.02 3.57 8.20
N SER A 15 0.81 3.98 7.20
CA SER A 15 0.37 4.95 6.19
C SER A 15 -0.17 4.28 4.92
N VAL A 16 -0.99 5.02 4.17
CA VAL A 16 -1.56 4.59 2.88
C VAL A 16 -1.15 5.59 1.81
N ARG A 17 -0.66 5.09 0.67
CA ARG A 17 -0.33 5.87 -0.51
C ARG A 17 -1.25 5.51 -1.67
N VAL A 18 -1.63 6.53 -2.45
CA VAL A 18 -2.39 6.39 -3.68
C VAL A 18 -1.54 6.82 -4.85
N LEU A 19 -1.42 5.96 -5.85
CA LEU A 19 -0.76 6.26 -7.13
C LEU A 19 -1.84 6.30 -8.21
N ILE A 20 -1.95 7.43 -8.88
CA ILE A 20 -2.90 7.63 -9.98
C ILE A 20 -2.13 7.52 -11.30
N GLY A 21 -2.46 6.51 -12.09
CA GLY A 21 -1.91 6.33 -13.43
C GLY A 21 -2.30 7.46 -14.36
N GLY A 22 -1.37 7.85 -15.24
CA GLY A 22 -1.60 8.89 -16.25
C GLY A 22 -1.26 10.32 -15.78
N GLY A 23 -0.75 10.49 -14.56
CA GLY A 23 -0.29 11.79 -14.03
C GLY A 23 1.19 12.14 -14.28
N GLY A 24 1.88 11.42 -15.18
CA GLY A 24 3.31 11.64 -15.47
C GLY A 24 4.17 10.39 -15.31
N ARG A 25 5.12 10.41 -14.36
CA ARG A 25 6.31 9.54 -14.17
C ARG A 25 6.18 8.02 -14.46
N TRP A 26 4.97 7.46 -14.49
CA TRP A 26 4.71 6.02 -14.61
C TRP A 26 3.68 5.72 -15.71
N ASP A 27 4.11 5.89 -16.96
CA ASP A 27 3.23 5.77 -18.14
C ASP A 27 2.72 4.33 -18.36
N GLU A 28 3.48 3.35 -17.88
CA GLU A 28 3.14 1.92 -17.82
C GLU A 28 1.85 1.65 -17.00
N LEU A 29 1.51 2.57 -16.09
CA LEU A 29 0.34 2.47 -15.22
C LEU A 29 -0.82 3.36 -15.68
N ARG A 30 -0.77 3.95 -16.89
CA ARG A 30 -1.76 4.95 -17.32
C ARG A 30 -3.22 4.52 -17.20
N ALA A 31 -3.49 3.22 -17.29
CA ALA A 31 -4.83 2.66 -17.28
C ALA A 31 -5.31 2.24 -15.88
N CYS A 32 -4.45 2.32 -14.86
CA CYS A 32 -4.77 1.84 -13.52
C CYS A 32 -4.33 2.81 -12.43
N SER A 33 -4.76 2.51 -11.21
CA SER A 33 -4.35 3.21 -10.00
C SER A 33 -4.14 2.19 -8.90
N LEU A 34 -3.22 2.51 -8.00
CA LEU A 34 -2.82 1.66 -6.89
C LEU A 34 -3.12 2.36 -5.59
N VAL A 35 -3.70 1.64 -4.64
CA VAL A 35 -3.81 2.07 -3.24
C VAL A 35 -3.01 1.08 -2.42
N LEU A 36 -1.93 1.53 -1.79
CA LEU A 36 -0.95 0.68 -1.11
C LEU A 36 -0.81 1.10 0.34
N GLY A 37 -0.67 0.13 1.24
CA GLY A 37 -0.42 0.32 2.66
C GLY A 37 0.70 -0.61 3.13
N ARG A 38 1.49 -0.14 4.09
CA ARG A 38 2.55 -0.95 4.73
C ARG A 38 2.10 -1.46 6.09
N TYR A 39 2.46 -2.70 6.38
CA TYR A 39 2.16 -3.38 7.63
C TYR A 39 3.41 -4.01 8.25
N GLY A 40 3.33 -4.32 9.54
CA GLY A 40 4.36 -5.05 10.29
C GLY A 40 5.05 -4.20 11.35
N ILE A 41 6.22 -4.66 11.81
CA ILE A 41 7.02 -4.03 12.86
C ILE A 41 8.34 -3.54 12.25
N ALA A 42 8.64 -2.25 12.43
CA ALA A 42 9.87 -1.64 11.91
C ALA A 42 11.11 -2.35 12.47
N GLY A 43 12.05 -2.71 11.59
CA GLY A 43 13.29 -3.38 11.99
C GLY A 43 13.17 -4.89 12.23
N LEU A 44 11.95 -5.46 12.15
CA LEU A 44 11.72 -6.89 12.41
C LEU A 44 11.13 -7.60 11.19
N ALA A 45 9.85 -7.38 10.91
CA ALA A 45 9.13 -7.99 9.81
C ALA A 45 8.15 -6.97 9.23
N THR A 46 8.30 -6.64 7.94
CA THR A 46 7.41 -5.68 7.28
C THR A 46 6.98 -6.19 5.93
N GLY A 47 5.79 -5.78 5.51
CA GLY A 47 5.24 -6.08 4.20
C GLY A 47 4.38 -4.95 3.68
N ALA A 48 3.79 -5.18 2.51
CA ALA A 48 2.86 -4.25 1.91
C ALA A 48 1.67 -4.99 1.31
N LEU A 49 0.53 -4.31 1.29
CA LEU A 49 -0.67 -4.77 0.61
C LEU A 49 -1.29 -3.61 -0.16
N GLY A 50 -2.09 -3.92 -1.17
CA GLY A 50 -2.81 -2.89 -1.88
C GLY A 50 -3.83 -3.41 -2.85
N VAL A 51 -4.59 -2.45 -3.39
CA VAL A 51 -5.60 -2.68 -4.41
C VAL A 51 -5.13 -2.06 -5.71
N VAL A 52 -5.26 -2.82 -6.79
CA VAL A 52 -5.10 -2.35 -8.17
C VAL A 52 -6.49 -2.22 -8.78
N GLY A 53 -6.76 -1.09 -9.44
CA GLY A 53 -8.04 -0.89 -10.13
C GLY A 53 -7.95 0.18 -11.21
N PRO A 54 -9.05 0.47 -11.91
CA PRO A 54 -9.09 1.54 -12.90
C PRO A 54 -8.86 2.91 -12.26
N THR A 55 -8.41 3.90 -13.06
CA THR A 55 -8.13 5.27 -12.60
C THR A 55 -9.32 5.95 -11.94
N ARG A 56 -10.55 5.60 -12.32
CA ARG A 56 -11.78 6.01 -11.63
C ARG A 56 -12.32 4.86 -10.80
N MET A 57 -11.81 4.72 -9.58
CA MET A 57 -12.34 3.80 -8.57
C MET A 57 -12.94 4.55 -7.38
N LEU A 58 -13.64 3.82 -6.50
CA LEU A 58 -14.12 4.37 -5.22
C LEU A 58 -12.95 4.48 -4.23
N TYR A 59 -12.11 5.51 -4.39
CA TYR A 59 -10.89 5.70 -3.61
C TYR A 59 -11.13 5.69 -2.09
N GLY A 60 -12.18 6.33 -1.60
CA GLY A 60 -12.51 6.33 -0.17
C GLY A 60 -12.69 4.91 0.38
N ARG A 61 -13.35 4.02 -0.37
CA ARG A 61 -13.53 2.61 0.01
C ARG A 61 -12.21 1.85 -0.06
N ALA A 62 -11.44 2.02 -1.12
CA ALA A 62 -10.16 1.36 -1.30
C ALA A 62 -9.15 1.76 -0.22
N ILE A 63 -9.01 3.05 0.07
CA ILE A 63 -8.15 3.59 1.13
C ILE A 63 -8.54 3.04 2.49
N SER A 64 -9.84 3.04 2.81
CA SER A 64 -10.34 2.55 4.10
C SER A 64 -10.08 1.06 4.28
N ALA A 65 -10.34 0.25 3.23
CA ALA A 65 -10.10 -1.19 3.26
C ALA A 65 -8.61 -1.51 3.42
N VAL A 66 -7.75 -0.86 2.62
CA VAL A 66 -6.29 -1.07 2.68
C VAL A 66 -5.74 -0.70 4.05
N ARG A 67 -6.15 0.46 4.60
CA ARG A 67 -5.73 0.89 5.94
C ARG A 67 -6.15 -0.10 7.02
N PHE A 68 -7.40 -0.54 6.98
CA PHE A 68 -7.95 -1.46 7.97
C PHE A 68 -7.21 -2.80 7.95
N VAL A 69 -7.06 -3.41 6.77
CA VAL A 69 -6.36 -4.70 6.64
C VAL A 69 -4.88 -4.57 6.97
N ALA A 70 -4.23 -3.45 6.63
CA ALA A 70 -2.83 -3.23 6.99
C ALA A 70 -2.63 -3.13 8.51
N GLY A 71 -3.60 -2.54 9.22
CA GLY A 71 -3.64 -2.57 10.68
C GLY A 71 -3.72 -3.99 11.21
N LEU A 72 -4.71 -4.78 10.75
CA LEU A 72 -4.87 -6.18 11.17
C LEU A 72 -3.64 -7.05 10.90
N LEU A 73 -2.97 -6.85 9.76
CA LEU A 73 -1.73 -7.56 9.46
C LEU A 73 -0.57 -7.09 10.33
N SER A 74 -0.56 -5.83 10.76
CA SER A 74 0.45 -5.33 11.70
C SER A 74 0.25 -5.96 13.07
N ASP A 75 -0.99 -6.06 13.54
CA ASP A 75 -1.34 -6.74 14.80
C ASP A 75 -0.97 -8.24 14.72
N LEU A 76 -1.29 -8.90 13.60
CA LEU A 76 -0.91 -10.31 13.39
C LEU A 76 0.62 -10.50 13.41
N VAL A 77 1.37 -9.61 12.75
CA VAL A 77 2.83 -9.66 12.77
C VAL A 77 3.35 -9.42 14.18
N TYR A 78 2.77 -8.48 14.92
CA TYR A 78 3.10 -8.24 16.32
C TYR A 78 2.89 -9.48 17.18
N ASP A 79 1.75 -10.16 17.04
CA ASP A 79 1.42 -11.38 17.79
C ASP A 79 2.27 -12.59 17.39
N THR A 80 2.80 -12.62 16.16
CA THR A 80 3.65 -13.72 15.65
C THR A 80 5.10 -13.57 16.08
N TYR A 81 5.54 -12.33 16.33
CA TYR A 81 6.85 -12.04 16.88
C TYR A 81 6.73 -11.34 18.25
N PRO A 82 6.10 -11.99 19.24
CA PRO A 82 6.23 -11.54 20.62
C PRO A 82 7.69 -11.72 21.00
N GLU A 83 8.27 -10.73 21.66
CA GLU A 83 9.63 -10.83 22.21
C GLU A 83 9.84 -12.11 23.04
#